data_AF-A0AAX6F9M2-F1
#
_entry.id   AF-A0AAX6F9M2-F1
#
_cell.length_a   1.000
_cell.length_b   1.000
_cell.length_c   1.000
_cell.angle_alpha   90.00
_cell.angle_beta   90.00
_cell.angle_gamma   90.00
#
_symmetry.space_group_name_H-M   'P 1'
#
loop_
_entity.id
_entity.type
_entity.pdbx_description
1 polymer ?
#
loop_
_entity_poly.entity_id
_entity_poly.type
_entity_poly.pdbx_seq_one_letter_code
_entity_poly.pdbx_strand_id
1 'polypeptide(L)'
;MAPSGRIFQASKIHLEGGPGDILAFLTGQEDIESVERLVPEHARQLPEGSQKVLVVRIYSAFPSEQQMNVFKLAPPGHRKVILATNIAETSLTIPGIKYVIDPGLVKARSYNHVTGMESLILIPI
;
A
#
# COMPACT_ATOMS: atom_id res chain seq x y z
N MET A 1 -2.55 10.10 -8.26
CA MET A 1 -3.35 8.95 -8.77
C MET A 1 -4.36 8.58 -7.69
N ALA A 2 -5.63 8.36 -8.04
CA ALA A 2 -6.66 8.00 -7.06
C ALA A 2 -6.38 6.63 -6.41
N PRO A 3 -6.88 6.37 -5.18
CA PRO A 3 -6.73 5.07 -4.49
C PRO A 3 -7.13 3.86 -5.34
N SER A 4 -8.13 4.02 -6.21
CA SER A 4 -8.59 3.01 -7.17
C SER A 4 -7.52 2.55 -8.17
N GLY A 5 -6.64 3.46 -8.59
CA GLY A 5 -5.56 3.12 -9.53
C GLY A 5 -4.50 2.20 -8.91
N ARG A 6 -4.26 2.30 -7.60
CA ARG A 6 -3.28 1.48 -6.89
C ARG A 6 -3.75 0.03 -6.75
N ILE A 7 -5.04 -0.14 -6.47
CA ILE A 7 -5.67 -1.45 -6.42
C ILE A 7 -5.59 -2.11 -7.79
N PHE A 8 -5.89 -1.38 -8.87
CA PHE A 8 -5.78 -1.92 -10.22
C PHE A 8 -4.37 -2.45 -10.53
N GLN A 9 -3.32 -1.70 -10.15
CA GLN A 9 -1.95 -2.16 -10.31
C GLN A 9 -1.64 -3.40 -9.47
N ALA A 10 -2.06 -3.44 -8.21
CA ALA A 10 -1.87 -4.61 -7.34
C ALA A 10 -2.62 -5.84 -7.87
N SER A 11 -3.86 -5.69 -8.32
CA SER A 11 -4.66 -6.76 -8.94
C SER A 11 -4.04 -7.26 -10.24
N LYS A 12 -3.54 -6.37 -11.10
CA LYS A 12 -2.83 -6.76 -12.32
C LYS A 12 -1.58 -7.59 -12.01
N ILE A 13 -0.75 -7.13 -11.07
CA ILE A 13 0.44 -7.87 -10.63
C ILE A 13 0.04 -9.22 -10.01
N HIS A 14 -1.06 -9.27 -9.25
CA HIS A 14 -1.57 -10.50 -8.64
C HIS A 14 -1.95 -11.57 -9.68
N LEU A 15 -2.56 -11.15 -10.79
CA LEU A 15 -3.02 -12.06 -11.84
C LEU A 15 -1.93 -12.43 -12.86
N GLU A 16 -1.12 -11.47 -13.27
CA GLU A 16 -0.17 -11.62 -14.37
C GLU A 16 1.28 -11.81 -13.89
N GLY A 17 1.59 -11.37 -12.67
CA GLY A 17 2.93 -11.42 -12.12
C GLY A 17 3.26 -12.78 -11.52
N GLY A 18 4.51 -13.22 -11.71
CA GLY A 18 5.06 -14.41 -11.05
C GLY A 18 5.11 -14.30 -9.52
N PRO A 19 5.57 -15.35 -8.82
CA PRO A 19 5.55 -15.40 -7.36
C PRO A 19 6.34 -14.25 -6.72
N GLY A 20 5.81 -13.70 -5.63
CA GLY A 20 6.39 -12.62 -4.84
C GLY A 20 5.32 -11.73 -4.21
N ASP A 21 5.67 -11.11 -3.08
CA ASP A 21 4.80 -10.20 -2.35
C ASP A 21 4.89 -8.78 -2.90
N ILE A 22 3.85 -7.99 -2.61
CA ILE A 22 3.68 -6.63 -3.11
C ILE A 22 3.83 -5.64 -1.94
N LEU A 23 4.64 -4.61 -2.12
CA LEU A 23 4.69 -3.43 -1.25
C LEU A 23 4.09 -2.24 -2.02
N ALA A 24 2.99 -1.69 -1.51
CA ALA A 24 2.31 -0.55 -2.12
C ALA A 24 2.39 0.67 -1.19
N PHE A 25 2.98 1.74 -1.70
CA PHE A 25 3.08 3.01 -1.02
C PHE A 25 1.82 3.86 -1.25
N LEU A 26 1.34 4.46 -0.17
CA LEU A 26 0.14 5.30 -0.11
C LEU A 26 0.44 6.56 0.69
N THR A 27 -0.35 7.62 0.49
CA THR A 27 0.02 8.95 0.99
C THR A 27 -0.29 9.17 2.48
N GLY A 28 -1.06 8.27 3.09
CA GLY A 28 -1.44 8.36 4.49
C GLY A 28 -2.37 7.22 4.93
N GLN A 29 -2.77 7.28 6.20
CA GLN A 29 -3.67 6.30 6.82
C GLN A 29 -5.03 6.21 6.10
N GLU A 30 -5.65 7.34 5.76
CA GLU A 30 -6.95 7.36 5.08
C GLU A 30 -6.93 6.60 3.74
N ASP A 31 -5.84 6.74 2.98
CA ASP A 31 -5.63 6.02 1.73
C ASP A 31 -5.45 4.53 1.98
N ILE A 32 -4.65 4.16 2.99
CA ILE A 32 -4.44 2.76 3.40
C ILE A 32 -5.78 2.10 3.75
N GLU A 33 -6.59 2.74 4.59
CA GLU A 33 -7.89 2.23 5.00
C GLU A 33 -8.87 2.14 3.83
N SER A 34 -8.88 3.14 2.94
CA SER A 34 -9.72 3.15 1.75
C SER A 34 -9.35 2.01 0.80
N VAL A 35 -8.06 1.81 0.55
CA VAL A 35 -7.55 0.74 -0.33
C VAL A 35 -7.90 -0.62 0.26
N GLU A 36 -7.66 -0.83 1.55
CA GLU A 36 -7.96 -2.10 2.18
C GLU A 36 -9.45 -2.46 2.10
N ARG A 37 -10.37 -1.52 2.34
CA ARG A 37 -11.82 -1.78 2.24
C ARG A 37 -12.23 -2.29 0.86
N LEU A 38 -11.51 -1.89 -0.17
CA LEU A 38 -11.77 -2.26 -1.57
C LEU A 38 -11.10 -3.57 -1.99
N VAL A 39 -10.10 -4.07 -1.24
CA VAL A 39 -9.42 -5.33 -1.57
C VAL A 39 -10.37 -6.54 -1.53
N PRO A 40 -11.24 -6.73 -0.51
CA PRO A 40 -12.19 -7.85 -0.50
C PRO A 40 -13.11 -7.87 -1.72
N GLU A 41 -13.55 -6.69 -2.19
CA GLU A 41 -14.41 -6.58 -3.37
C GLU A 41 -13.67 -7.02 -4.63
N HIS A 42 -12.42 -6.60 -4.81
CA HIS A 42 -11.57 -7.05 -5.92
C HIS A 42 -11.20 -8.53 -5.80
N ALA A 43 -10.96 -9.03 -4.58
CA ALA A 43 -10.62 -10.42 -4.34
C ALA A 43 -11.75 -11.38 -4.77
N ARG A 44 -13.01 -10.96 -4.64
CA ARG A 44 -14.18 -11.73 -5.11
C ARG A 44 -14.29 -11.80 -6.64
N GLN A 45 -13.64 -10.89 -7.36
CA GLN A 45 -13.64 -10.85 -8.82
C GLN A 45 -12.47 -11.66 -9.42
N LEU A 46 -11.60 -12.22 -8.58
CA LEU A 46 -10.48 -13.03 -9.05
C LEU A 46 -10.98 -14.36 -9.64
N PRO A 47 -10.33 -14.88 -10.71
CA PRO A 47 -10.63 -16.20 -11.24
C PRO A 47 -10.50 -17.30 -10.19
N GLU A 48 -11.33 -18.34 -10.32
CA GLU A 48 -11.29 -19.50 -9.45
C GLU A 48 -9.91 -20.19 -9.51
N GLY A 49 -9.35 -20.56 -8.35
CA GLY A 49 -7.99 -21.11 -8.24
C GLY A 49 -6.86 -20.07 -8.13
N SER A 50 -7.17 -18.77 -8.18
CA SER A 50 -6.19 -17.71 -7.92
C SER A 50 -5.64 -17.78 -6.48
N GLN A 51 -4.41 -17.28 -6.28
CA GLN A 51 -3.87 -17.06 -4.95
C GLN A 51 -4.80 -16.13 -4.15
N LYS A 52 -4.96 -16.38 -2.86
CA LYS A 52 -5.68 -15.47 -1.97
C LYS A 52 -4.81 -14.24 -1.68
N VAL A 53 -5.44 -13.12 -1.36
CA VAL A 53 -4.74 -11.88 -1.00
C VAL A 53 -4.72 -11.74 0.52
N LEU A 54 -3.54 -11.59 1.11
CA LEU A 54 -3.36 -11.23 2.52
C LEU A 54 -2.92 -9.77 2.61
N VAL A 55 -3.78 -8.90 3.11
CA VAL A 55 -3.46 -7.48 3.29
C VAL A 55 -2.82 -7.26 4.67
N VAL A 56 -1.72 -6.52 4.70
CA VAL A 56 -1.05 -6.07 5.93
C VAL A 56 -0.80 -4.57 5.82
N ARG A 57 -0.99 -3.82 6.90
CA ARG A 57 -0.81 -2.36 6.92
C ARG A 57 0.40 -1.97 7.77
N ILE A 58 1.07 -0.89 7.37
CA ILE A 58 2.14 -0.28 8.18
C ILE A 58 2.18 1.24 8.00
N TYR A 59 2.08 1.96 9.12
CA TYR A 59 2.26 3.41 9.21
C TYR A 59 2.67 3.80 10.64
N SER A 60 3.19 5.02 10.83
CA SER A 60 3.90 5.45 12.05
C SER A 60 3.11 5.31 13.34
N ALA A 61 1.79 5.45 13.28
CA ALA A 61 0.94 5.38 14.46
C ALA A 61 0.69 3.95 14.98
N PHE A 62 1.12 2.90 14.26
CA PHE A 62 0.95 1.52 14.72
C PHE A 62 1.90 1.17 15.87
N PRO A 63 1.43 0.46 16.91
CA PRO A 63 2.31 -0.15 17.91
C PRO A 63 3.34 -1.07 17.27
N SER A 64 4.55 -1.14 17.84
CA SER A 64 5.66 -1.94 17.30
C SER A 64 5.27 -3.39 17.04
N GLU A 65 4.47 -4.00 17.92
CA GLU A 65 3.96 -5.36 17.73
C GLU A 65 3.13 -5.53 16.45
N GLN A 66 2.30 -4.54 16.11
CA GLN A 66 1.52 -4.56 14.87
C GLN A 66 2.41 -4.34 13.65
N GLN A 67 3.42 -3.49 13.75
CA GLN A 67 4.41 -3.30 12.69
C GLN A 67 5.16 -4.62 12.41
N MET A 68 5.45 -5.44 13.43
CA MET A 68 6.13 -6.72 13.24
C MET A 68 5.36 -7.72 12.35
N ASN A 69 4.05 -7.52 12.15
CA ASN A 69 3.26 -8.37 11.26
C ASN A 69 3.73 -8.30 9.80
N VAL A 70 4.37 -7.20 9.36
CA VAL A 70 4.88 -7.10 7.99
C VAL A 70 5.98 -8.10 7.68
N PHE A 71 6.72 -8.55 8.69
CA PHE A 71 7.82 -9.51 8.54
C PHE A 71 7.35 -10.97 8.55
N LYS A 72 6.10 -11.22 8.96
CA LYS A 72 5.53 -12.58 8.92
C LYS A 72 5.37 -13.02 7.47
N LEU A 73 5.74 -14.26 7.18
CA LEU A 73 5.56 -14.85 5.86
C LEU A 73 4.07 -15.08 5.57
N ALA A 74 3.68 -14.93 4.31
CA ALA A 74 2.35 -15.28 3.87
C ALA A 74 2.13 -16.80 4.00
N PRO A 75 0.94 -17.26 4.42
CA PRO A 75 0.59 -18.67 4.33
C PRO A 75 0.66 -19.18 2.88
N PRO A 76 0.88 -20.48 2.65
CA PRO A 76 0.82 -21.07 1.31
C PRO A 76 -0.48 -20.71 0.57
N GLY A 77 -0.36 -20.48 -0.74
CA GLY A 77 -1.49 -20.08 -1.58
C GLY A 77 -1.95 -18.63 -1.40
N HIS A 78 -1.24 -17.82 -0.59
CA HIS A 78 -1.51 -16.40 -0.44
C HIS A 78 -0.39 -15.55 -1.04
N ARG A 79 -0.78 -14.40 -1.59
CA ARG A 79 0.12 -13.29 -1.88
C ARG A 79 -0.07 -12.23 -0.81
N LYS A 80 1.00 -11.80 -0.14
CA LYS A 80 0.94 -10.72 0.83
C LYS A 80 1.05 -9.37 0.10
N VAL A 81 0.14 -8.47 0.45
CA VAL A 81 0.11 -7.09 -0.05
C VAL A 81 0.25 -6.16 1.14
N ILE A 82 1.37 -5.46 1.21
CA ILE A 82 1.71 -4.55 2.28
C ILE A 82 1.35 -3.13 1.85
N LEU A 83 0.42 -2.51 2.57
CA LEU A 83 0.02 -1.12 2.37
C LEU A 83 0.83 -0.25 3.34
N ALA A 84 1.73 0.57 2.80
CA ALA A 84 2.68 1.35 3.57
C ALA A 84 2.55 2.85 3.28
N THR A 85 2.87 3.67 4.27
CA THR A 85 3.21 5.08 4.04
C THR A 85 4.70 5.22 3.73
N ASN A 86 5.11 6.38 3.23
CA ASN A 86 6.52 6.77 3.02
C ASN A 86 7.38 6.73 4.31
N ILE A 87 6.83 6.43 5.48
CA ILE A 87 7.65 6.05 6.65
C ILE A 87 8.49 4.79 6.37
N ALA A 88 8.08 3.95 5.41
CA ALA A 88 8.86 2.81 4.94
C ALA A 88 9.95 3.12 3.89
N GLU A 89 10.16 4.38 3.50
CA GLU A 89 11.37 4.80 2.74
C GLU A 89 12.65 4.58 3.56
N THR A 90 12.53 4.52 4.89
CA THR A 90 13.62 4.18 5.80
C THR A 90 13.90 2.67 5.80
N SER A 91 14.65 2.20 4.80
CA SER A 91 15.43 0.94 4.77
C SER A 91 14.79 -0.30 5.45
N LEU A 92 13.49 -0.53 5.28
CA LEU A 92 12.79 -1.72 5.76
C LEU A 92 12.95 -2.85 4.75
N THR A 93 13.79 -3.83 5.07
CA THR A 93 13.93 -5.04 4.25
C THR A 93 12.87 -6.05 4.68
N ILE A 94 11.76 -6.11 3.94
CA ILE A 94 10.69 -7.08 4.20
C ILE A 94 10.92 -8.30 3.32
N PRO A 95 11.06 -9.51 3.90
CA PRO A 95 11.29 -10.72 3.12
C PRO A 95 10.09 -11.02 2.21
N GLY A 96 10.39 -11.48 1.00
CA GLY A 96 9.39 -11.90 0.02
C GLY A 96 8.87 -10.79 -0.90
N ILE A 97 9.16 -9.52 -0.63
CA ILE A 97 8.78 -8.42 -1.52
C ILE A 97 9.54 -8.52 -2.84
N LYS A 98 8.79 -8.59 -3.94
CA LYS A 98 9.32 -8.62 -5.31
C LYS A 98 8.77 -7.50 -6.18
N TYR A 99 7.62 -6.94 -5.79
CA TYR A 99 6.94 -5.88 -6.51
C TYR A 99 6.74 -4.68 -5.61
N VAL A 100 7.08 -3.50 -6.12
CA VAL A 100 6.89 -2.22 -5.43
C VAL A 100 5.98 -1.34 -6.28
N ILE A 101 4.92 -0.82 -5.66
CA ILE A 101 4.01 0.16 -6.27
C ILE A 101 4.24 1.49 -5.55
N ASP A 102 5.00 2.38 -6.18
CA ASP A 102 5.25 3.72 -5.67
C ASP A 102 4.37 4.74 -6.41
N PRO A 103 3.65 5.61 -5.69
CA PRO A 103 2.90 6.67 -6.31
C PRO A 103 3.71 7.78 -6.94
N GLY A 104 4.98 7.96 -6.57
CA GLY A 104 5.78 9.13 -6.95
C GLY A 104 5.14 10.44 -6.48
N LEU A 105 4.36 10.43 -5.39
CA LEU A 105 3.65 11.59 -4.85
C LEU A 105 3.79 11.66 -3.33
N VAL A 106 3.96 12.86 -2.78
CA VAL A 106 4.04 13.14 -1.33
C VAL A 106 3.04 14.23 -0.92
N LYS A 107 2.47 14.12 0.29
CA LYS A 107 1.71 15.22 0.91
C LYS A 107 2.69 16.23 1.49
N ALA A 108 2.81 17.40 0.87
CA ALA A 108 3.63 18.51 1.34
C ALA A 108 2.76 19.63 1.94
N ARG A 109 3.26 20.26 3.00
CA ARG A 109 2.67 21.50 3.54
C ARG A 109 2.89 22.63 2.54
N SER A 110 1.80 23.25 2.11
CA SER A 110 1.80 24.43 1.25
C SER A 110 1.15 25.58 1.99
N TYR A 111 1.85 26.70 2.05
CA TYR A 111 1.39 27.93 2.67
C TYR A 111 0.96 28.94 1.60
N ASN A 112 -0.30 29.37 1.65
CA ASN A 112 -0.78 30.45 0.81
C ASN A 112 -0.60 31.78 1.54
N HIS A 113 0.37 32.57 1.10
CA HIS A 113 0.72 33.87 1.67
C HIS A 113 -0.36 34.94 1.48
N VAL A 114 -1.29 34.77 0.52
CA VAL A 114 -2.40 35.70 0.28
C VAL A 114 -3.53 35.47 1.28
N THR A 115 -3.85 34.21 1.58
CA THR A 115 -4.95 33.85 2.51
C THR A 115 -4.48 33.58 3.93
N GLY A 116 -3.16 33.48 4.16
CA GLY A 116 -2.56 33.09 5.43
C GLY A 116 -2.83 31.63 5.83
N MET A 117 -3.35 30.81 4.90
CA MET A 117 -3.77 29.44 5.19
C MET A 117 -2.67 28.43 4.87
N GLU A 118 -2.52 27.47 5.78
CA GLU A 118 -1.70 26.27 5.57
C GLU A 118 -2.61 25.11 5.12
N SER A 119 -2.20 24.41 4.07
CA SER A 119 -2.91 23.23 3.55
C SER A 119 -1.94 22.16 3.12
N LEU A 120 -2.39 20.91 3.07
CA LEU A 120 -1.61 19.79 2.54
C LEU A 120 -1.98 19.56 1.08
N ILE A 121 -1.01 19.67 0.18
CA ILE A 121 -1.18 19.40 -1.24
C ILE A 121 -0.35 18.18 -1.65
N LEU A 122 -0.82 17.45 -2.67
CA LEU A 122 -0.04 16.36 -3.28
C LEU A 122 0.91 16.95 -4.31
N ILE A 123 2.21 16.69 -4.15
CA ILE A 123 3.23 17.05 -5.13
C ILE A 123 3.98 15.79 -5.61
N PRO A 124 4.47 15.74 -6.86
CA PRO A 124 5.39 14.71 -7.30
C PRO A 124 6.67 14.66 -6.46
N ILE A 125 7.20 13.45 -6.28
CA ILE A 125 8.55 13.21 -5.75
C ILE A 125 9.55 13.42 -6.89
#